data_AF-A0A7W1PK84-F1
#
_entry.id   AF-A0A7W1PK84-F1
#
_cell.length_a   1.000
_cell.length_b   1.000
_cell.length_c   1.000
_cell.angle_alpha   90.00
_cell.angle_beta   90.00
_cell.angle_gamma   90.00
#
_symmetry.space_group_name_H-M   'P 1'
#
loop_
_entity.id
_entity.type
_entity.pdbx_description
1 polymer ?
#
loop_
_entity_poly.entity_id
_entity_poly.type
_entity_poly.pdbx_seq_one_letter_code
_entity_poly.pdbx_strand_id
1 'polypeptide(L)'
;MSRNPTPAPSALMGIVRESLAGHGFNWTELDDVTVVLKFREQHSNYDVMVTADDAVDVASSYCVIPAHIPPDRRAAVAEAIMRVNYALRYGN
;
A
#
# COMPACT_ATOMS: atom_id res chain seq x y z
N MET A 1 26.31 -10.62 -22.93
CA MET A 1 25.10 -10.23 -22.17
C MET A 1 25.54 -9.25 -21.10
N SER A 2 25.33 -7.95 -21.31
CA SER A 2 25.67 -6.92 -20.32
C SER A 2 24.68 -7.03 -19.16
N ARG A 3 25.17 -7.22 -17.93
CA ARG A 3 24.34 -7.07 -16.73
C ARG A 3 23.93 -5.61 -16.66
N ASN A 4 22.62 -5.32 -16.71
CA ASN A 4 22.14 -3.99 -16.39
C ASN A 4 22.69 -3.59 -15.01
N PRO A 5 23.16 -2.36 -14.83
CA PRO A 5 23.58 -1.88 -13.52
C PRO A 5 22.39 -2.01 -12.56
N THR A 6 22.63 -2.60 -11.39
CA THR A 6 21.66 -2.59 -10.30
C THR A 6 21.33 -1.13 -9.99
N PRO A 7 20.04 -0.74 -10.01
CA PRO A 7 19.66 0.63 -9.65
C PRO A 7 20.18 0.96 -8.24
N ALA A 8 20.51 2.23 -8.03
CA ALA A 8 20.86 2.71 -6.70
C ALA A 8 19.66 2.47 -5.76
N PRO A 9 19.90 2.07 -4.50
CA PRO A 9 18.82 1.83 -3.54
C PRO A 9 18.00 3.12 -3.31
N SER A 10 16.67 2.99 -3.26
CA SER A 10 15.75 4.13 -3.11
C SER A 10 15.88 4.80 -1.74
N ALA A 11 16.04 6.14 -1.76
CA ALA A 11 16.11 6.94 -0.55
C ALA A 11 14.76 7.01 0.16
N LEU A 12 13.66 7.16 -0.61
CA LEU A 12 12.31 7.15 -0.04
C LEU A 12 11.96 5.82 0.58
N MET A 13 12.36 4.70 -0.04
CA MET A 13 12.14 3.40 0.57
C MET A 13 12.97 3.21 1.85
N GLY A 14 14.14 3.84 1.96
CA GLY A 14 14.88 3.96 3.22
C GLY A 14 14.02 4.58 4.33
N ILE A 15 13.40 5.73 4.06
CA ILE A 15 12.50 6.42 4.99
C ILE A 15 11.28 5.57 5.34
N VAL A 16 10.67 4.90 4.35
CA VAL A 16 9.54 3.98 4.57
C VAL A 16 9.94 2.88 5.54
N ARG A 17 11.06 2.19 5.29
CA ARG A 17 11.54 1.10 6.15
C ARG A 17 11.85 1.57 7.57
N GLU A 18 12.52 2.72 7.72
CA GLU A 18 12.79 3.32 9.02
C GLU A 18 11.49 3.64 9.78
N SER A 19 10.50 4.21 9.10
CA SER A 19 9.18 4.50 9.66
C SER A 19 8.47 3.21 10.10
N LEU A 20 8.45 2.18 9.26
CA LEU A 20 7.84 0.89 9.58
C LEU A 20 8.52 0.23 10.79
N ALA A 21 9.86 0.21 10.82
CA ALA A 21 10.64 -0.30 11.93
C ALA A 21 10.37 0.47 13.23
N GLY A 22 10.31 1.81 13.15
CA GLY A 22 10.04 2.68 14.30
C GLY A 22 8.68 2.44 14.94
N HIS A 23 7.71 1.92 14.18
CA HIS A 23 6.39 1.54 14.66
C HIS A 23 6.25 0.04 14.99
N GLY A 24 7.33 -0.74 14.87
CA GLY A 24 7.35 -2.17 15.18
C GLY A 24 6.62 -3.06 14.16
N PHE A 25 6.42 -2.57 12.94
CA PHE A 25 5.81 -3.37 11.89
C PHE A 25 6.80 -4.39 11.31
N ASN A 26 6.28 -5.56 10.93
CA ASN A 26 7.01 -6.52 10.11
C ASN A 26 6.54 -6.40 8.66
N TRP A 27 7.47 -6.55 7.71
CA TRP A 27 7.17 -6.53 6.29
C TRP A 27 7.99 -7.56 5.51
N THR A 28 7.58 -7.81 4.28
CA THR A 28 8.31 -8.59 3.29
C THR A 28 8.75 -7.66 2.16
N GLU A 29 10.04 -7.66 1.85
CA GLU A 29 10.58 -7.00 0.66
C GLU A 29 10.15 -7.78 -0.60
N LEU A 30 9.55 -7.11 -1.58
CA LEU A 30 9.27 -7.70 -2.90
C LEU A 30 10.36 -7.33 -3.90
N ASP A 31 10.81 -6.08 -3.86
CA ASP A 31 11.91 -5.53 -4.64
C ASP A 31 12.47 -4.29 -3.93
N ASP A 32 13.44 -3.60 -4.55
CA ASP A 32 14.14 -2.46 -3.94
C ASP A 32 13.21 -1.28 -3.59
N VAL A 33 12.04 -1.21 -4.22
CA VAL A 33 11.08 -0.10 -4.14
C VAL A 33 9.70 -0.53 -3.64
N THR A 34 9.53 -1.79 -3.21
CA THR A 34 8.23 -2.33 -2.80
C THR A 34 8.33 -3.21 -1.56
N VAL A 35 7.53 -2.90 -0.55
CA VAL A 35 7.34 -3.73 0.65
C VAL A 35 5.87 -4.11 0.86
N VAL A 36 5.64 -5.27 1.46
CA VAL A 36 4.29 -5.74 1.80
C VAL A 36 4.18 -6.07 3.28
N LEU A 37 3.14 -5.55 3.91
CA LEU A 37 2.72 -5.87 5.26
C LEU A 37 1.48 -6.74 5.19
N LYS A 38 1.43 -7.77 6.03
CA LYS A 38 0.28 -8.68 6.13
C LYS A 38 -0.33 -8.54 7.50
N PHE A 39 -1.53 -7.98 7.55
CA PHE A 39 -2.32 -7.90 8.76
C PHE A 39 -3.27 -9.08 8.79
N ARG A 40 -3.15 -9.91 9.82
CA ARG A 40 -3.93 -11.14 10.01
C ARG A 40 -4.49 -11.13 11.43
N GLU A 41 -5.60 -10.41 11.62
CA GLU A 41 -6.26 -10.29 12.92
C GLU A 41 -7.65 -10.96 12.91
N GLN A 42 -8.22 -11.19 14.09
CA GLN A 42 -9.47 -11.94 14.29
C GLN A 42 -10.69 -11.39 13.53
N HIS A 43 -10.63 -10.13 13.08
CA HIS A 43 -11.77 -9.45 12.45
C HIS A 43 -11.55 -9.05 10.99
N SER A 44 -10.32 -9.08 10.48
CA SER A 44 -10.01 -8.79 9.07
C SER A 44 -8.59 -9.22 8.71
N ASN A 45 -8.46 -9.71 7.47
CA ASN A 45 -7.17 -9.90 6.83
C ASN A 45 -7.03 -8.83 5.74
N TYR A 46 -5.99 -8.01 5.82
CA TYR A 46 -5.68 -7.06 4.76
C TYR A 46 -4.18 -7.03 4.49
N ASP A 47 -3.85 -6.74 3.24
CA ASP A 47 -2.47 -6.61 2.78
C ASP A 47 -2.22 -5.14 2.50
N VAL A 48 -1.13 -4.59 3.04
CA VAL A 48 -0.69 -3.24 2.73
C VAL A 48 0.56 -3.33 1.88
N MET A 49 0.53 -2.78 0.69
CA MET A 49 1.69 -2.63 -0.19
C MET A 49 2.15 -1.19 -0.14
N VAL A 50 3.44 -0.97 0.10
CA VAL A 50 4.05 0.37 0.02
C VAL A 50 5.07 0.36 -1.10
N THR A 51 4.91 1.31 -2.02
CA THR A 51 5.82 1.53 -3.15
C THR A 51 6.46 2.90 -3.04
N ALA A 52 7.74 3.02 -3.36
CA ALA A 52 8.44 4.31 -3.40
C ALA A 52 8.99 4.57 -4.81
N ASP A 53 8.73 5.74 -5.36
CA ASP A 53 9.26 6.18 -6.64
C ASP A 53 10.04 7.48 -6.46
N ASP A 54 11.37 7.34 -6.36
CA ASP A 54 12.31 8.45 -6.22
C ASP A 54 12.30 9.38 -7.45
N ALA A 55 11.90 8.90 -8.63
CA ALA A 55 11.90 9.72 -9.85
C ALA A 55 10.81 10.80 -9.83
N VAL A 56 9.72 10.55 -9.11
CA VAL A 56 8.60 11.49 -8.95
C VAL A 56 8.42 11.98 -7.51
N ASP A 57 9.32 11.60 -6.60
CA ASP A 57 9.30 11.94 -5.17
C ASP A 57 8.00 11.52 -4.45
N VAL A 58 7.54 10.29 -4.71
CA VAL A 58 6.28 9.77 -4.15
C VAL A 58 6.47 8.45 -3.45
N ALA A 59 5.95 8.34 -2.22
CA ALA A 59 5.66 7.07 -1.57
C ALA A 59 4.14 6.83 -1.52
N SER A 60 3.70 5.69 -2.04
CA SER A 60 2.30 5.30 -2.10
C SER A 60 2.05 4.08 -1.22
N SER A 61 0.98 4.12 -0.43
CA SER A 61 0.52 2.97 0.35
C SER A 61 -0.85 2.51 -0.16
N TYR A 62 -0.96 1.24 -0.49
CA TYR A 62 -2.18 0.59 -0.95
C TYR A 62 -2.62 -0.45 0.07
N CYS A 63 -3.79 -0.27 0.65
CA CYS A 63 -4.41 -1.28 1.52
C CYS A 63 -5.44 -2.07 0.71
N VAL A 64 -5.26 -3.39 0.62
CA VAL A 64 -6.17 -4.31 -0.05
C VAL A 64 -6.96 -5.07 1.00
N ILE A 65 -8.27 -4.80 1.03
CA ILE A 65 -9.23 -5.51 1.88
C ILE A 65 -10.06 -6.45 0.98
N PRO A 66 -9.78 -7.76 0.96
CA PRO A 66 -10.53 -8.72 0.18
C PRO A 66 -11.91 -8.96 0.82
N ALA A 67 -12.89 -8.13 0.48
CA ALA A 67 -14.28 -8.30 0.89
C ALA A 67 -15.09 -9.01 -0.21
N HIS A 68 -15.83 -10.06 0.16
CA HIS A 68 -16.84 -10.62 -0.73
C HIS A 68 -18.06 -9.71 -0.75
N ILE A 69 -18.38 -9.16 -1.93
CA ILE A 69 -19.54 -8.28 -2.12
C ILE A 69 -20.53 -8.97 -3.09
N PRO A 70 -21.73 -9.34 -2.62
CA PRO A 70 -22.79 -9.89 -3.47
C PRO A 70 -23.10 -8.97 -4.66
N PRO A 71 -23.37 -9.51 -5.87
CA PRO A 71 -23.55 -8.71 -7.08
C PRO A 71 -24.60 -7.59 -6.96
N ASP A 72 -25.72 -7.87 -6.31
CA ASP A 72 -26.83 -6.95 -6.05
C ASP A 72 -26.48 -5.80 -5.10
N ARG A 73 -25.40 -5.95 -4.31
CA ARG A 73 -24.94 -4.95 -3.33
C ARG A 73 -23.79 -4.08 -3.84
N ARG A 74 -23.15 -4.44 -4.96
CA ARG A 74 -21.92 -3.76 -5.45
C ARG A 74 -22.12 -2.27 -5.69
N ALA A 75 -23.24 -1.87 -6.30
CA ALA A 75 -23.55 -0.46 -6.56
C ALA A 75 -23.71 0.34 -5.26
N ALA A 76 -24.44 -0.21 -4.28
CA ALA A 76 -24.64 0.43 -2.98
C ALA A 76 -23.32 0.55 -2.19
N VAL A 77 -22.45 -0.46 -2.26
CA VAL A 77 -21.13 -0.40 -1.61
C VAL A 77 -20.24 0.64 -2.29
N ALA A 78 -20.21 0.70 -3.63
CA ALA A 78 -19.45 1.71 -4.37
C ALA A 78 -19.89 3.14 -4.00
N GLU A 79 -21.20 3.38 -3.93
CA GLU A 79 -21.74 4.67 -3.50
C GLU A 79 -21.34 5.00 -2.04
N ALA A 80 -21.41 4.03 -1.14
CA ALA A 80 -20.99 4.22 0.24
C ALA A 80 -19.50 4.61 0.34
N ILE A 81 -18.63 3.94 -0.41
CA ILE A 81 -17.19 4.28 -0.49
C ILE A 81 -17.01 5.71 -1.01
N MET A 82 -17.73 6.11 -2.06
CA MET A 82 -17.66 7.47 -2.59
C MET A 82 -18.06 8.53 -1.56
N ARG A 83 -19.16 8.29 -0.83
CA ARG A 83 -19.63 9.20 0.22
C ARG A 83 -18.60 9.34 1.35
N VAL A 84 -17.97 8.24 1.74
CA VAL A 84 -16.88 8.25 2.74
C VAL A 84 -15.69 9.07 2.23
N ASN A 85 -15.23 8.83 1.00
CA ASN A 85 -14.11 9.58 0.41
C ASN A 85 -14.39 11.08 0.34
N TYR A 86 -15.60 11.46 -0.07
CA TYR A 86 -16.03 12.86 -0.10
C TYR A 86 -16.01 13.49 1.30
N ALA A 87 -16.55 12.79 2.30
CA ALA A 87 -16.57 13.28 3.68
C ALA A 87 -15.14 13.44 4.26
N LEU A 88 -14.23 12.54 3.90
CA LEU A 88 -12.82 12.58 4.33
C LEU A 88 -11.96 13.55 3.51
N ARG A 89 -12.50 14.15 2.44
CA ARG A 89 -11.77 15.01 1.48
C ARG A 89 -10.57 14.31 0.85
N TYR A 90 -10.65 12.99 0.66
CA TYR A 90 -9.67 12.26 -0.14
C TYR A 90 -9.98 12.42 -1.63
N GLY A 91 -8.97 12.82 -2.42
CA GLY A 91 -9.07 12.95 -3.88
C GLY A 91 -9.45 14.34 -4.42
N ASN A 92 -9.09 15.42 -3.71
CA ASN A 92 -9.21 16.80 -4.18
C ASN A 92 -7.87 17.34 -4.69
#